data_AF-A0A1Y3Q7A3-F1
#
_entry.id   AF-A0A1Y3Q7A3-F1
#
_cell.length_a   1.000
_cell.length_b   1.000
_cell.length_c   1.000
_cell.angle_alpha   90.00
_cell.angle_beta   90.00
_cell.angle_gamma   90.00
#
_symmetry.space_group_name_H-M   'P 1'
#
loop_
_entity.id
_entity.type
_entity.pdbx_description
1 polymer ?
#
loop_
_entity_poly.entity_id
_entity_poly.type
_entity_poly.pdbx_seq_one_letter_code
_entity_poly.pdbx_strand_id
1 'polypeptide(L)' 'MHHGTDAVMRRLEAEPDKYEVIEYGCLGNCGECFLFPYAYVNGEIVAAETADELYDKILACIRKQQEERDMLDKLLDDL' A
#
# COMPACT_ATOMS: atom_id res chain seq x y z
N MET A 1 0.07 14.26 -8.43
CA MET A 1 -0.14 13.57 -7.14
C MET A 1 -0.55 14.60 -6.09
N HIS A 2 -1.53 14.29 -5.25
CA HIS A 2 -2.03 15.16 -4.19
C HIS A 2 -1.60 14.61 -2.82
N HIS A 3 -1.54 15.46 -1.78
CA HIS A 3 -1.22 15.07 -0.40
C HIS A 3 0.18 14.47 -0.13
N GLY A 4 1.16 14.65 -1.03
CA GLY A 4 2.52 14.14 -0.83
C GLY A 4 2.69 12.65 -1.06
N THR A 5 1.72 11.98 -1.71
CA THR A 5 1.80 10.55 -2.04
C THR A 5 2.93 10.21 -3.01
N ASP A 6 3.47 11.21 -3.71
CA ASP A 6 4.69 11.08 -4.52
C ASP A 6 5.92 10.73 -3.68
N ALA A 7 6.01 11.25 -2.46
CA ALA A 7 7.08 10.88 -1.54
C ALA A 7 6.96 9.43 -1.08
N VAL A 8 5.73 8.96 -0.83
CA VAL A 8 5.43 7.56 -0.46
C VAL A 8 5.82 6.63 -1.61
N MET A 9 5.38 6.95 -2.83
CA MET A 9 5.71 6.18 -4.02
C MET A 9 7.22 6.07 -4.24
N ARG A 10 7.94 7.20 -4.25
CA ARG A 10 9.40 7.20 -4.43
C ARG A 10 10.13 6.38 -3.37
N ARG A 11 9.66 6.39 -2.12
CA ARG A 11 10.25 5.59 -1.03
C ARG A 11 10.08 4.09 -1.25
N LEU A 12 8.93 3.66 -1.78
CA LEU A 12 8.67 2.26 -2.10
C LEU A 12 9.42 1.82 -3.36
N GLU A 13 9.44 2.65 -4.40
CA GLU A 13 10.18 2.40 -5.65
C GLU A 13 11.69 2.32 -5.45
N ALA A 14 12.23 2.90 -4.37
CA ALA A 14 13.65 2.79 -4.02
C ALA A 14 14.06 1.37 -3.58
N GLU A 15 13.09 0.48 -3.29
CA GLU A 15 13.32 -0.93 -2.96
C GLU A 15 12.62 -1.87 -3.96
N PRO A 16 12.99 -1.85 -5.26
CA PRO A 16 12.28 -2.57 -6.32
C PRO A 16 12.38 -4.10 -6.19
N ASP A 17 13.37 -4.62 -5.46
CA ASP A 17 13.49 -6.05 -5.15
C ASP A 17 12.43 -6.52 -4.13
N LYS A 18 11.81 -5.59 -3.39
CA LYS A 18 10.83 -5.88 -2.33
C LYS A 18 9.40 -5.52 -2.72
N TYR A 19 9.23 -4.43 -3.46
CA TYR A 19 7.91 -3.86 -3.74
C TYR A 19 7.70 -3.64 -5.23
N GLU A 20 6.60 -4.17 -5.75
CA GLU A 20 6.05 -3.75 -7.03
C GLU A 20 5.12 -2.56 -6.79
N VAL A 21 5.45 -1.42 -7.41
CA VAL A 21 4.71 -0.17 -7.25
C VAL A 21 4.18 0.25 -8.61
N ILE A 22 2.87 0.47 -8.68
CA ILE A 22 2.19 0.90 -9.90
C ILE A 22 1.49 2.23 -9.62
N GLU A 23 1.84 3.27 -10.39
CA GLU A 23 1.08 4.52 -10.38
C GLU A 23 -0.22 4.34 -11.17
N TYR A 24 -1.34 4.40 -10.46
CA TYR A 24 -2.64 4.61 -11.09
C TYR A 24 -2.85 6.11 -11.27
N GLY A 25 -3.02 6.54 -12.53
CA GLY A 25 -3.31 7.93 -12.86
C GLY A 25 -4.68 8.41 -12.37
N CYS A 26 -5.09 9.61 -12.78
CA CYS A 26 -6.42 10.14 -12.47
C CYS A 26 -7.50 9.28 -13.17
N LEU A 27 -8.30 8.56 -12.39
CA LEU A 27 -9.43 7.75 -12.89
C LEU A 27 -10.64 8.61 -13.37
N GLY A 28 -10.46 9.91 -13.56
CA GLY A 28 -11.44 10.78 -14.21
C GLY A 28 -12.65 11.19 -13.36
N ASN A 29 -12.60 11.01 -12.05
CA ASN A 29 -13.69 11.44 -11.15
C ASN A 29 -13.37 12.80 -10.51
N CYS A 30 -13.91 13.86 -11.11
CA CYS A 30 -13.85 15.23 -10.62
C CYS A 30 -14.56 15.36 -9.25
N GLY A 31 -13.92 14.95 -8.14
CA GLY A 31 -14.42 15.23 -6.78
C GLY A 31 -14.08 14.24 -5.67
N GLU A 32 -13.55 13.04 -5.93
CA GLU A 32 -13.40 11.99 -4.90
C GLU A 32 -11.95 11.69 -4.45
N CYS A 33 -10.95 12.34 -5.04
CA CYS A 33 -9.56 12.28 -4.55
C CYS A 33 -9.34 13.12 -3.25
N PHE A 34 -10.41 13.53 -2.57
CA PHE A 34 -10.52 14.84 -1.90
C PHE A 34 -10.28 14.86 -0.37
N LEU A 35 -10.23 13.71 0.32
CA LEU A 35 -10.24 13.71 1.78
C LEU A 35 -8.89 13.38 2.42
N PHE A 36 -8.20 12.30 2.01
CA PHE A 36 -6.95 11.85 2.64
C PHE A 36 -6.08 11.03 1.66
N PRO A 37 -4.74 10.99 1.83
CA PRO A 37 -3.87 10.12 1.04
C PRO A 37 -4.20 8.63 1.25
N TYR A 38 -4.25 7.85 0.17
CA TYR A 38 -4.51 6.41 0.21
C TYR A 38 -3.75 5.62 -0.87
N ALA A 39 -3.65 4.30 -0.69
CA ALA A 39 -3.10 3.34 -1.64
C ALA A 39 -3.86 2.00 -1.59
N TYR A 40 -3.76 1.21 -2.66
CA TYR A 40 -4.15 -0.20 -2.66
C TYR A 40 -2.92 -1.08 -2.39
N VAL A 41 -3.01 -1.94 -1.38
CA VAL A 41 -1.94 -2.86 -0.97
C VAL A 41 -2.47 -4.29 -1.11
N ASN A 42 -2.10 -4.96 -2.20
CA ASN A 42 -2.58 -6.31 -2.58
C ASN A 42 -4.11 -6.47 -2.51
N GLY A 43 -4.85 -5.44 -2.94
CA GLY A 43 -6.31 -5.42 -2.94
C GLY A 43 -6.97 -4.83 -1.69
N GLU A 44 -6.21 -4.47 -0.65
CA GLU A 44 -6.71 -3.78 0.54
C GLU A 44 -6.51 -2.25 0.42
N ILE A 45 -7.51 -1.45 0.83
CA ILE A 45 -7.37 0.01 0.88
C ILE A 45 -6.65 0.40 2.17
N VAL A 46 -5.56 1.15 2.03
CA VAL A 46 -4.83 1.76 3.15
C VAL A 46 -4.88 3.28 3.01
N ALA A 47 -5.38 3.98 4.04
CA ALA A 47 -5.48 5.43 4.08
C ALA A 47 -4.96 6.01 5.41
N ALA A 48 -4.46 7.24 5.38
CA ALA A 48 -3.94 7.93 6.56
C ALA A 48 -4.11 9.45 6.47
N GLU A 49 -3.92 10.18 7.56
CA GLU A 49 -4.08 11.64 7.57
C GLU A 49 -2.92 12.35 6.85
N THR A 50 -1.73 11.74 6.89
CA THR A 50 -0.51 12.27 6.25
C THR A 50 0.17 11.22 5.37
N ALA A 51 1.02 11.69 4.45
CA ALA A 51 1.83 10.82 3.59
C ALA A 51 2.78 9.91 4.39
N ASP A 52 3.38 10.42 5.48
CA ASP A 52 4.28 9.63 6.31
C ASP A 52 3.53 8.52 7.04
N GLU A 53 2.38 8.83 7.64
CA GLU A 53 1.52 7.82 8.25
C GLU A 53 1.01 6.79 7.21
N LEU A 54 0.73 7.24 5.99
CA LEU A 54 0.32 6.34 4.91
C LEU A 54 1.43 5.33 4.61
N TYR A 55 2.68 5.80 4.49
CA TYR A 55 3.82 4.91 4.27
C TYR A 55 3.95 3.87 5.38
N ASP A 56 3.88 4.29 6.65
CA ASP A 56 4.01 3.38 7.78
C ASP A 56 2.88 2.34 7.82
N LYS A 57 1.64 2.75 7.51
CA LYS A 57 0.49 1.84 7.40
C LYS A 57 0.61 0.87 6.23
N ILE A 58 1.14 1.32 5.08
CA ILE A 58 1.40 0.42 3.94
C ILE A 58 2.38 -0.67 4.36
N LEU A 59 3.50 -0.32 4.99
CA LEU A 59 4.46 -1.32 5.45
C LEU A 59 3.88 -2.28 6.49
N ALA A 60 3.04 -1.79 7.40
CA ALA A 60 2.35 -2.63 8.37
C ALA A 60 1.36 -3.60 7.71
N CYS A 61 0.60 -3.13 6.71
CA CYS A 61 -0.33 -3.94 5.92
C CYS A 61 0.41 -5.07 5.17
N ILE A 62 1.52 -4.74 4.50
CA ILE A 62 2.35 -5.74 3.81
C ILE A 62 2.84 -6.82 4.77
N ARG A 63 3.41 -6.42 5.92
CA ARG A 63 3.90 -7.39 6.93
C ARG A 63 2.79 -8.31 7.44
N LYS A 64 1.64 -7.73 7.78
CA LYS A 64 0.48 -8.49 8.25
C LYS A 64 0.04 -9.54 7.22
N GLN A 65 -0.10 -9.13 5.95
CA GLN A 65 -0.50 -10.05 4.87
C GLN A 65 0.54 -11.15 4.62
N GLN A 66 1.84 -10.83 4.73
CA GLN A 66 2.91 -11.83 4.64
C GLN A 66 2.83 -12.85 5.78
N GLU A 67 2.64 -12.39 7.02
CA GLU A 67 2.50 -13.27 8.19
C GLU A 67 1.26 -14.18 8.07
N GLU A 68 0.12 -13.64 7.66
CA GLU A 68 -1.11 -14.40 7.44
C GLU A 68 -0.93 -15.47 6.36
N ARG A 69 -0.24 -15.13 5.26
CA ARG A 69 0.09 -16.07 4.19
C ARG A 69 1.04 -17.17 4.67
N ASP A 70 2.12 -16.80 5.37
CA ASP A 70 3.09 -17.77 5.89
C ASP A 70 2.45 -18.73 6.91
N MET A 71 1.49 -18.25 7.71
CA MET A 71 0.71 -19.08 8.61
C MET A 71 -0.20 -20.05 7.85
N LEU A 72 -0.86 -19.58 6.79
CA LEU A 72 -1.71 -20.42 5.95
C LEU A 72 -0.90 -21.51 5.25
N ASP A 73 0.26 -21.16 4.68
CA ASP A 73 1.13 -22.11 3.99
C ASP A 73 1.59 -23.22 4.94
N LYS A 74 2.00 -22.87 6.18
CA LYS A 74 2.33 -23.88 7.22
C LYS A 74 1.17 -24.80 7.57
N LEU A 75 -0.05 -24.26 7.67
CA LEU A 75 -1.24 -25.05 7.96
C LEU A 75 -1.59 -26.02 6.82
N LEU A 76 -1.31 -25.64 5.57
CA LEU A 76 -1.53 -26.49 4.41
C LEU A 76 -0.48 -27.59 4.29
N ASP A 77 0.77 -27.32 4.66
CA ASP A 77 1.85 -28.32 4.67
C ASP A 77 1.63 -29.44 5.71
N ASP A 78 0.88 -29.15 6.78
CA ASP A 78 0.53 -30.10 7.84
C ASP A 78 -0.68 -31.01 7.49
N LEU A 79 -1.34 -30.83 6.33
CA LEU A 79 -2.53 -31.58 5.88
C LEU A 79 -2.20 -32.73 4.91
#